data_AF-A0A1H9B200-F1
#
_entry.id   AF-A0A1H9B200-F1
#
_cell.length_a   1.000
_cell.length_b   1.000
_cell.length_c   1.000
_cell.angle_alpha   90.00
_cell.angle_beta   90.00
_cell.angle_gamma   90.00
#
_symmetry.space_group_name_H-M   'P 1'
#
loop_
_entity.id
_entity.type
_entity.pdbx_description
1 polymer ?
#
loop_
_entity_poly.entity_id
_entity_poly.type
_entity_poly.pdbx_seq_one_letter_code
_entity_poly.pdbx_strand_id
1 'polypeptide(L)'
;MNVDKPKINFGTRVDELLTMRNISARDFYTAIGIAPQAYYDWKKKDQVPYATTALKVANYFGVTVEYLITGETDNPLQKKVEELQKRNLELANKLRVIADELATS
;
A
#
# COMPACT_ATOMS: atom_id res chain seq x y z
N MET A 1 -13.10 -15.68 -15.49
CA MET A 1 -13.37 -14.70 -14.43
C MET A 1 -12.30 -13.63 -14.52
N ASN A 2 -12.63 -12.44 -15.00
CA ASN A 2 -11.73 -11.29 -14.83
C ASN A 2 -11.79 -10.92 -13.36
N VAL A 3 -10.74 -11.29 -12.61
CA VAL A 3 -10.53 -10.71 -11.28
C VAL A 3 -9.99 -9.32 -11.56
N ASP A 4 -10.91 -8.37 -11.73
CA ASP A 4 -10.58 -6.97 -11.88
C ASP A 4 -9.80 -6.59 -10.62
N LYS A 5 -8.47 -6.46 -10.74
CA LYS A 5 -7.63 -6.05 -9.61
C LYS A 5 -8.21 -4.71 -9.14
N PRO A 6 -8.47 -4.54 -7.84
CA PRO A 6 -9.02 -3.28 -7.35
C PRO A 6 -8.09 -2.15 -7.78
N LYS A 7 -8.66 -1.14 -8.43
CA LYS A 7 -7.96 0.09 -8.77
C LYS A 7 -7.35 0.65 -7.46
N ILE A 8 -6.03 0.81 -7.44
CA ILE A 8 -5.34 1.42 -6.31
C ILE A 8 -5.74 2.89 -6.26
N ASN A 9 -6.36 3.30 -5.15
CA ASN A 9 -6.90 4.63 -4.90
C ASN A 9 -6.80 4.97 -3.41
N PHE A 10 -7.23 6.18 -3.05
CA PHE A 10 -7.17 6.65 -1.66
C PHE A 10 -7.84 5.66 -0.69
N GLY A 11 -9.03 5.18 -1.01
CA GLY A 11 -9.78 4.28 -0.15
C GLY A 11 -9.14 2.89 0.01
N THR A 12 -8.66 2.30 -1.08
CA THR A 12 -8.00 0.97 -1.04
C THR A 12 -6.69 1.04 -0.27
N ARG A 13 -5.96 2.15 -0.35
CA ARG A 13 -4.72 2.35 0.39
C ARG A 13 -4.93 2.55 1.90
N VAL A 14 -6.01 3.22 2.29
CA VAL A 14 -6.42 3.26 3.70
C VAL A 14 -6.75 1.85 4.20
N ASP A 15 -7.46 1.04 3.39
CA ASP A 15 -7.80 -0.35 3.73
C ASP A 15 -6.56 -1.24 3.90
N GLU A 16 -5.53 -1.05 3.07
CA GLU A 16 -4.23 -1.71 3.20
C GLU A 16 -3.54 -1.34 4.52
N LEU A 17 -3.50 -0.04 4.86
CA LEU A 17 -2.91 0.43 6.11
C LEU A 17 -3.64 -0.13 7.34
N LEU A 18 -4.97 -0.23 7.29
CA LEU A 18 -5.77 -0.87 8.34
C LEU A 18 -5.41 -2.35 8.49
N THR A 19 -5.33 -3.07 7.37
CA THR A 19 -4.99 -4.50 7.35
C THR A 19 -3.59 -4.75 7.90
N MET A 20 -2.60 -3.98 7.43
CA MET A 20 -1.20 -4.10 7.88
C MET A 20 -1.03 -3.81 9.38
N ARG A 21 -1.89 -2.97 9.95
CA ARG A 21 -1.81 -2.57 11.37
C ARG A 21 -2.82 -3.29 12.26
N ASN A 22 -3.61 -4.20 11.71
CA ASN A 22 -4.67 -4.92 12.41
C ASN A 22 -5.66 -3.97 13.11
N ILE A 23 -6.05 -2.89 12.43
CA ILE A 23 -7.01 -1.89 12.92
C ILE A 23 -8.35 -2.12 12.24
N SER A 24 -9.45 -2.15 13.00
CA SER A 24 -10.77 -2.25 12.40
C SER A 24 -11.17 -0.94 11.71
N ALA A 25 -11.89 -1.02 10.59
CA ALA A 25 -12.41 0.17 9.92
C ALA A 25 -13.26 1.05 10.85
N ARG A 26 -13.96 0.42 11.80
CA ARG A 26 -14.75 1.10 12.82
C ARG A 26 -13.92 1.96 13.73
N ASP A 27 -12.90 1.39 14.33
CA ASP A 27 -12.03 2.12 15.24
C ASP A 27 -11.36 3.29 14.52
N PHE A 28 -10.98 3.09 13.26
CA PHE A 28 -10.43 4.13 12.42
C PHE A 28 -11.39 5.30 12.17
N TYR A 29 -12.57 5.07 11.56
CA TYR A 29 -13.46 6.19 11.23
C TYR A 29 -13.95 6.92 12.48
N THR A 30 -14.08 6.20 13.61
CA THR A 30 -14.40 6.80 14.91
C THR A 30 -13.25 7.64 15.42
N ALA A 31 -12.01 7.16 15.35
CA ALA A 31 -10.83 7.89 15.84
C ALA A 31 -10.57 9.19 15.07
N ILE A 32 -10.76 9.21 13.75
CA ILE A 32 -10.54 10.42 12.93
C ILE A 32 -11.78 11.32 12.79
N GLY A 33 -12.92 10.89 13.36
CA GLY A 33 -14.16 11.66 13.42
C GLY A 33 -14.85 11.83 12.06
N ILE A 34 -14.97 10.75 11.28
CA ILE A 34 -15.71 10.74 10.01
C ILE A 34 -16.90 9.78 10.06
N ALA A 35 -17.90 10.01 9.21
CA ALA A 35 -18.99 9.06 9.04
C ALA A 35 -18.49 7.76 8.38
N PRO A 36 -19.00 6.57 8.78
CA PRO A 36 -18.65 5.30 8.15
C PRO A 36 -18.86 5.32 6.62
N GLN A 37 -19.92 5.98 6.17
CA GLN A 37 -20.24 6.10 4.75
C GLN A 37 -19.13 6.80 3.95
N ALA A 38 -18.48 7.82 4.51
CA ALA A 38 -17.39 8.53 3.85
C ALA A 38 -16.23 7.57 3.53
N TYR A 39 -15.88 6.71 4.49
CA TYR A 39 -14.86 5.66 4.29
C TYR A 39 -15.21 4.70 3.15
N TYR A 40 -16.45 4.19 3.12
CA TYR A 40 -16.89 3.28 2.05
C TYR A 40 -16.97 3.96 0.68
N ASP A 41 -17.34 5.24 0.64
CA ASP A 41 -17.42 6.02 -0.60
C ASP A 41 -16.02 6.22 -1.22
N TRP A 42 -14.97 6.42 -0.40
CA TRP A 42 -13.60 6.51 -0.91
C TRP A 42 -13.17 5.25 -1.66
N LYS A 43 -13.58 4.07 -1.17
CA LYS A 43 -13.26 2.77 -1.79
C LYS A 43 -14.09 2.52 -3.05
N LYS A 44 -15.42 2.68 -2.93
CA LYS A 44 -16.38 2.25 -3.97
C LYS A 44 -16.55 3.25 -5.10
N LYS A 45 -16.45 4.55 -4.80
CA LYS A 45 -16.70 5.64 -5.75
C LYS A 45 -15.42 6.30 -6.25
N ASP A 46 -14.25 5.77 -5.87
CA ASP A 46 -12.95 6.33 -6.24
C ASP A 46 -12.80 7.80 -5.79
N GLN A 47 -13.40 8.14 -4.64
CA GLN A 47 -13.43 9.50 -4.11
C GLN A 47 -12.22 9.78 -3.21
N VAL A 48 -11.60 10.94 -3.42
CA VAL A 48 -10.60 11.49 -2.51
C VAL A 48 -11.31 12.48 -1.58
N PRO A 49 -11.13 12.39 -0.25
CA PRO A 49 -11.72 13.37 0.66
C PRO A 49 -11.10 14.75 0.51
N TYR A 50 -11.71 15.74 1.16
CA TYR A 50 -11.10 17.06 1.32
C TYR A 50 -9.71 16.96 1.95
N ALA A 51 -8.81 17.86 1.54
CA ALA A 51 -7.41 17.88 1.97
C ALA A 51 -7.24 17.84 3.50
N THR A 52 -8.11 18.52 4.25
CA THR A 52 -8.11 18.51 5.73
C THR A 52 -8.39 17.13 6.31
N THR A 53 -9.31 16.37 5.71
CA THR A 53 -9.60 14.99 6.10
C THR A 53 -8.47 14.05 5.65
N ALA A 54 -7.94 14.22 4.43
CA ALA A 54 -6.79 13.46 3.96
C ALA A 54 -5.58 13.63 4.90
N LEU A 55 -5.35 14.84 5.40
CA LEU A 55 -4.30 15.14 6.38
C LEU A 55 -4.54 14.43 7.72
N LYS A 56 -5.79 14.37 8.21
CA LYS A 56 -6.12 13.60 9.42
C LYS A 56 -5.80 12.11 9.25
N VAL A 57 -6.13 11.54 8.10
CA VAL A 57 -5.82 10.15 7.76
C VAL A 57 -4.30 9.95 7.74
N ALA A 58 -3.57 10.83 7.05
CA ALA A 58 -2.12 10.80 6.97
C ALA A 58 -1.46 10.83 8.37
N ASN A 59 -1.91 11.74 9.23
CA ASN A 59 -1.43 11.85 10.60
C ASN A 59 -1.77 10.62 11.45
N TYR A 60 -2.98 10.06 11.33
CA TYR A 60 -3.38 8.85 12.05
C TYR A 60 -2.45 7.67 11.73
N PHE A 61 -2.04 7.54 10.47
CA PHE A 61 -1.13 6.48 10.04
C PHE A 61 0.35 6.89 10.10
N GLY A 62 0.70 8.15 10.35
CA GLY A 62 2.10 8.61 10.28
C GLY A 62 2.71 8.47 8.87
N VAL A 63 1.91 8.75 7.85
CA VAL A 63 2.32 8.78 6.42
C VAL A 63 2.06 10.17 5.84
N THR A 64 2.44 10.41 4.58
CA THR A 64 2.14 11.67 3.89
C THR A 64 0.79 11.61 3.16
N VAL A 65 0.18 12.77 2.92
CA VAL A 65 -1.01 12.85 2.04
C VAL A 65 -0.66 12.44 0.61
N GLU A 66 0.52 12.86 0.13
CA GLU A 66 1.12 12.41 -1.14
C GLU A 66 1.07 10.89 -1.24
N TYR A 67 1.59 10.18 -0.23
CA TYR A 67 1.54 8.74 -0.13
C TYR A 67 0.10 8.28 -0.33
N LEU A 68 -0.86 8.70 0.49
CA LEU A 68 -2.25 8.24 0.38
C LEU A 68 -2.90 8.42 -1.00
N ILE A 69 -2.45 9.39 -1.80
CA ILE A 69 -2.98 9.65 -3.14
C ILE A 69 -2.23 8.87 -4.22
N THR A 70 -0.91 8.91 -4.23
CA THR A 70 -0.10 8.48 -5.39
C THR A 70 0.35 7.04 -5.32
N GLY A 71 0.38 6.42 -4.15
CA GLY A 71 1.06 5.13 -4.00
C GLY A 71 2.54 5.27 -3.66
N GLU A 72 3.14 6.42 -3.98
CA GLU A 72 4.58 6.64 -3.86
C GLU A 72 4.95 6.96 -2.42
N THR A 73 6.03 6.34 -1.96
CA THR A 73 6.63 6.67 -0.67
C THR A 73 7.89 7.46 -0.98
N ASP A 74 8.03 8.63 -0.37
CA ASP A 74 9.32 9.31 -0.33
C ASP A 74 10.17 8.87 0.86
N ASN A 75 9.82 7.71 1.47
CA ASN A 75 10.62 7.09 2.50
C ASN A 75 11.83 6.40 1.86
N PRO A 76 13.06 6.91 2.11
CA PRO A 76 14.27 6.34 1.52
C PRO A 76 14.48 4.87 1.93
N LEU A 77 14.00 4.48 3.12
CA LEU A 77 14.11 3.11 3.61
C LEU A 77 13.23 2.14 2.82
N GLN A 78 12.01 2.55 2.45
CA GLN A 78 11.12 1.70 1.66
C GLN A 78 11.69 1.47 0.25
N LYS A 79 12.14 2.56 -0.41
CA LYS A 79 12.85 2.48 -1.70
C LYS A 79 14.05 1.53 -1.60
N LYS A 80 14.81 1.61 -0.49
CA LYS A 80 15.95 0.71 -0.26
C LYS A 80 15.54 -0.75 -0.09
N VAL A 81 14.46 -1.02 0.64
CA VAL A 81 13.91 -2.37 0.80
C VAL A 81 13.48 -2.95 -0.54
N GLU A 82 12.77 -2.18 -1.36
CA GLU A 82 12.33 -2.59 -2.70
C GLU A 82 13.52 -2.87 -3.63
N GLU A 83 14.55 -2.01 -3.62
CA GLU A 83 15.81 -2.24 -4.35
C GLU A 83 16.50 -3.55 -3.92
N LEU A 84 16.60 -3.79 -2.61
CA LEU A 84 17.22 -5.00 -2.07
C LEU A 84 16.42 -6.26 -2.43
N GLN A 85 15.09 -6.19 -2.37
CA GLN A 85 14.22 -7.30 -2.78
C GLN A 85 14.40 -7.64 -4.26
N LYS A 86 14.41 -6.63 -5.13
CA LYS A 86 14.66 -6.82 -6.56
C LYS A 86 16.02 -7.47 -6.81
N ARG A 87 17.06 -6.99 -6.12
CA ARG A 87 18.42 -7.54 -6.24
C ARG A 87 18.50 -8.99 -5.74
N ASN A 88 17.83 -9.33 -4.65
CA ASN A 88 17.76 -10.70 -4.15
C ASN A 88 17.08 -11.64 -5.15
N LEU A 89 16.00 -11.18 -5.81
CA LEU A 89 15.33 -11.96 -6.85
C LEU A 89 16.24 -12.20 -8.06
N GLU A 90 16.96 -11.18 -8.51
CA GLU A 90 17.94 -11.31 -9.59
C GLU A 90 19.06 -12.29 -9.23
N LEU A 91 19.58 -12.22 -8.00
CA LEU A 91 20.61 -13.13 -7.51
C LEU A 91 20.09 -14.57 -7.44
N ALA A 92 18.88 -14.79 -6.94
CA ALA A 92 18.26 -16.11 -6.88
C ALA A 92 18.12 -16.74 -8.27
N ASN A 93 17.71 -15.95 -9.27
CA ASN A 93 17.61 -16.41 -10.65
C ASN A 93 18.99 -16.76 -11.24
N LYS A 94 20.02 -15.96 -10.96
CA LYS A 94 21.40 -16.25 -11.39
C LYS A 94 21.94 -17.53 -10.76
N LEU A 95 21.72 -17.72 -9.47
CA LEU A 95 22.13 -18.95 -8.76
C LEU A 95 21.47 -20.19 -9.37
N ARG A 96 20.19 -20.10 -9.72
CA ARG A 96 19.47 -21.20 -10.39
C ARG A 96 20.12 -21.57 -11.72
N VAL A 97 20.42 -20.58 -12.57
CA VAL A 97 21.05 -20.82 -13.88
C VAL A 97 22.40 -21.52 -13.72
N ILE A 98 23.24 -21.04 -12.79
CA ILE A 98 24.54 -21.65 -12.52
C ILE A 98 24.40 -23.09 -12.02
N ALA A 99 23.43 -23.36 -11.14
CA ALA A 99 23.15 -24.70 -10.65
C ALA A 99 22.73 -25.66 -11.78
N ASP A 100 21.88 -25.19 -12.70
CA ASP A 100 21.44 -25.97 -13.86
C ASP A 100 22.63 -26.29 -14.80
N GLU A 101 23.52 -25.32 -15.05
CA GLU A 101 24.73 -25.51 -15.87
C GLU A 101 25.69 -26.56 -15.26
N LEU A 102 25.88 -26.53 -13.94
CA LEU A 102 26.72 -27.49 -13.23
C LEU A 102 26.14 -28.91 -13.22
N ALA A 103 24.82 -29.05 -13.27
CA ALA A 103 24.16 -30.37 -13.26
C ALA A 103 24.20 -31.09 -14.63
N THR A 104 24.50 -30.35 -15.71
CA THR A 104 24.66 -30.87 -17.08
C THR A 104 26.12 -31.13 -17.49
N SER A 105 27.09 -30.79 -16.63
CA SER A 105 28.52 -31.10 -16.79
C SER A 105 28.91 -32.39 -16.07
#